data_AF-A0A967INL8-F1
#
_entry.id   AF-A0A967INL8-F1
#
_cell.length_a   1.000
_cell.length_b   1.000
_cell.length_c   1.000
_cell.angle_alpha   90.00
_cell.angle_beta   90.00
_cell.angle_gamma   90.00
#
_symmetry.space_group_name_H-M   'P 1'
#
loop_
_entity.id
_entity.type
_entity.pdbx_description
1 polymer ?
#
loop_
_entity_poly.entity_id
_entity_poly.type
_entity_poly.pdbx_seq_one_letter_code
_entity_poly.pdbx_strand_id
1 'polypeptide(L)'
;MNYVAPTSNQEVWVAGNNGTVLRTTDGGQTWSNVWNGAAGTTFYTIEAVDANTALVSTWTGGANVAQLYRTSDGGQSWAMVFEQTNGFINNITLFDQNQGMTIGDPVGGVWTVLQTRNGGQTWTPITNAPAAVAGDYAGPYSINWVDQSTCWFGSIKSNIFQTTNGGTSWNAGVISLLTSVNSLAFNANGTGLAAYFEGQVARTRDGGSSWETISLPGSGILRYLLSSQNA
;
A
#
# COMPACT_ATOMS: atom_id res chain seq x y z
N MET A 1 4.11 -12.66 -4.21
CA MET A 1 5.01 -11.67 -3.57
C MET A 1 4.96 -11.92 -2.07
N ASN A 2 6.01 -11.61 -1.33
CA ASN A 2 6.02 -11.75 0.13
C ASN A 2 6.15 -10.34 0.73
N TYR A 3 5.34 -10.05 1.74
CA TYR A 3 5.25 -8.76 2.41
C TYR A 3 5.68 -8.94 3.85
N VAL A 4 6.27 -7.91 4.45
CA VAL A 4 6.85 -7.95 5.78
C VAL A 4 6.34 -6.78 6.61
N ALA A 5 5.97 -7.05 7.86
CA ALA A 5 5.55 -6.05 8.84
C ALA A 5 6.26 -6.30 10.18
N PRO A 6 7.38 -5.59 10.45
CA PRO A 6 8.04 -5.63 11.75
C PRO A 6 7.28 -4.77 12.76
N THR A 7 7.12 -5.26 13.99
CA THR A 7 6.60 -4.47 15.13
C THR A 7 7.67 -4.18 16.17
N SER A 8 8.78 -4.92 16.13
CA SER A 8 10.01 -4.62 16.88
C SER A 8 11.21 -5.32 16.22
N ASN A 9 12.39 -5.20 16.82
CA ASN A 9 13.58 -5.97 16.39
C ASN A 9 13.46 -7.48 16.63
N GLN A 10 12.45 -7.93 17.38
CA GLN A 10 12.22 -9.35 17.68
C GLN A 10 10.97 -9.90 16.99
N GLU A 11 9.98 -9.04 16.74
CA GLU A 11 8.65 -9.43 16.27
C GLU A 11 8.45 -8.99 14.82
N VAL A 12 8.27 -9.96 13.93
CA VAL A 12 8.06 -9.71 12.50
C VAL A 12 7.00 -10.65 11.95
N TRP A 13 6.11 -10.10 11.14
CA TRP A 13 5.10 -10.82 10.39
C TRP A 13 5.45 -10.85 8.91
N VAL A 14 5.17 -11.97 8.24
CA VAL A 14 5.33 -12.12 6.80
C VAL A 14 4.06 -12.76 6.23
N ALA A 15 3.56 -12.22 5.12
CA ALA A 15 2.43 -12.81 4.40
C ALA A 15 2.74 -12.96 2.91
N GLY A 16 2.12 -13.93 2.24
CA GLY A 16 2.33 -14.10 0.81
C GLY A 16 1.50 -15.20 0.15
N ASN A 17 2.14 -15.88 -0.80
CA ASN A 17 1.52 -16.89 -1.66
C ASN A 17 0.91 -18.04 -0.83
N ASN A 18 -0.11 -18.70 -1.39
CA ASN A 18 -0.88 -19.78 -0.75
C ASN A 18 -1.56 -19.36 0.56
N GLY A 19 -1.79 -18.05 0.74
CA GLY A 19 -2.48 -17.49 1.90
C GLY A 19 -1.73 -17.77 3.19
N THR A 20 -0.40 -17.84 3.15
CA THR A 20 0.40 -18.12 4.35
C THR A 20 0.73 -16.83 5.09
N VAL A 21 0.54 -16.84 6.41
CA VAL A 21 1.12 -15.87 7.35
C VAL A 21 2.09 -16.56 8.28
N LEU A 22 3.33 -16.06 8.29
CA LEU A 22 4.39 -16.48 9.20
C LEU A 22 4.67 -15.37 10.21
N ARG A 23 5.10 -15.77 11.41
CA ARG A 23 5.51 -14.86 12.47
C ARG A 23 6.78 -15.36 13.15
N THR A 24 7.65 -14.44 13.52
CA THR A 24 8.79 -14.66 14.42
C THR A 24 8.65 -13.76 15.64
N THR A 25 9.16 -14.22 16.78
CA THR A 25 9.24 -13.47 18.05
C THR A 25 10.67 -13.44 18.61
N ASP A 26 11.66 -13.88 17.82
CA ASP A 26 13.07 -14.02 18.21
C ASP A 26 14.03 -13.39 17.19
N GLY A 27 13.55 -12.40 16.44
CA GLY A 27 14.35 -11.67 15.45
C GLY A 27 14.61 -12.48 14.18
N GLY A 28 13.75 -13.44 13.87
CA GLY A 28 13.82 -14.25 12.64
C GLY A 28 14.68 -15.50 12.76
N GLN A 29 15.08 -15.91 13.97
CA GLN A 29 15.80 -17.17 14.18
C GLN A 29 14.86 -18.36 13.97
N THR A 30 13.63 -18.26 14.45
CA THR A 30 12.57 -19.23 14.22
C THR A 30 11.29 -18.56 13.70
N TRP A 31 10.53 -19.31 12.91
CA TRP A 31 9.29 -18.85 12.29
C TRP A 31 8.17 -19.85 12.52
N SER A 32 7.01 -19.35 12.93
CA SER A 32 5.77 -20.12 13.08
C SER A 32 4.79 -19.76 11.97
N ASN A 33 4.17 -20.76 11.33
CA ASN A 33 3.00 -20.53 10.50
C ASN A 33 1.79 -20.32 11.41
N VAL A 34 1.27 -19.10 11.43
CA VAL A 34 0.14 -18.71 12.29
C VAL A 34 -1.19 -18.76 11.54
N TRP A 35 -1.17 -18.69 10.21
CA TRP A 35 -2.40 -18.78 9.44
C TRP A 35 -2.19 -19.26 8.01
N ASN A 36 -3.14 -20.09 7.55
CA ASN A 36 -3.35 -20.41 6.15
C ASN A 36 -4.76 -19.95 5.77
N GLY A 37 -4.86 -18.99 4.85
CA GLY A 37 -6.11 -18.55 4.27
C GLY A 37 -6.80 -19.65 3.45
N ALA A 38 -7.93 -19.30 2.85
CA ALA A 38 -8.63 -20.23 1.95
C ALA A 38 -7.73 -20.66 0.77
N ALA A 39 -7.97 -21.88 0.26
CA ALA A 39 -7.24 -22.40 -0.88
C ALA A 39 -7.37 -21.47 -2.09
N GLY A 40 -6.24 -21.15 -2.74
CA GLY A 40 -6.18 -20.22 -3.88
C GLY A 40 -6.09 -18.74 -3.50
N THR A 41 -6.06 -18.40 -2.21
CA THR A 41 -5.78 -17.04 -1.74
C THR A 41 -4.28 -16.77 -1.75
N THR A 42 -3.89 -15.55 -2.15
CA THR A 42 -2.57 -14.98 -1.89
C THR A 42 -2.75 -13.75 -1.03
N PHE A 43 -1.90 -13.54 -0.02
CA PHE A 43 -1.89 -12.26 0.69
C PHE A 43 -0.99 -11.27 -0.02
N TYR A 44 -1.55 -10.10 -0.33
CA TYR A 44 -0.89 -9.05 -1.10
C TYR A 44 -0.35 -7.93 -0.23
N THR A 45 -0.75 -7.84 1.03
CA THR A 45 -0.14 -6.91 1.98
C THR A 45 -0.21 -7.52 3.37
N ILE A 46 0.70 -7.12 4.24
CA ILE A 46 0.56 -7.30 5.69
C ILE A 46 0.97 -6.01 6.37
N GLU A 47 0.19 -5.60 7.36
CA GLU A 47 0.46 -4.46 8.22
C GLU A 47 0.20 -4.89 9.67
N ALA A 48 1.12 -4.58 10.58
CA ALA A 48 1.02 -4.99 11.98
C ALA A 48 1.16 -3.79 12.91
N VAL A 49 0.25 -3.69 13.89
CA VAL A 49 0.27 -2.64 14.92
C VAL A 49 1.19 -3.04 16.06
N ASP A 50 1.06 -4.30 16.47
CA ASP A 50 1.74 -4.87 17.62
C ASP A 50 1.83 -6.40 17.47
N ALA A 51 2.31 -7.07 18.51
CA ALA A 51 2.48 -8.52 18.54
C ALA A 51 1.16 -9.31 18.42
N ASN A 52 0.01 -8.67 18.64
CA ASN A 52 -1.30 -9.32 18.63
C ASN A 52 -2.14 -8.93 17.41
N THR A 53 -1.96 -7.72 16.89
CA THR A 53 -2.83 -7.13 15.88
C THR A 53 -2.11 -6.98 14.53
N ALA A 54 -2.63 -7.67 13.52
CA ALA A 54 -2.19 -7.55 12.14
C ALA A 54 -3.37 -7.60 11.17
N LEU A 55 -3.17 -7.00 10.00
CA LEU A 55 -4.10 -6.94 8.88
C LEU A 55 -3.44 -7.51 7.63
N VAL A 56 -4.21 -8.17 6.78
CA VAL A 56 -3.77 -8.56 5.44
C VAL A 56 -4.82 -8.25 4.39
N SER A 57 -4.38 -7.92 3.17
CA SER A 57 -5.24 -7.89 1.99
C SER A 57 -5.05 -9.16 1.14
N THR A 58 -6.09 -9.54 0.41
CA THR A 58 -6.07 -10.73 -0.46
C THR A 58 -6.00 -10.40 -1.94
N TRP A 59 -5.41 -11.35 -2.67
CA TRP A 59 -5.65 -11.63 -4.07
C TRP A 59 -6.19 -13.05 -4.20
N THR A 60 -7.44 -13.20 -4.61
CA THR A 60 -8.04 -14.51 -4.89
C THR A 60 -8.04 -14.72 -6.40
N GLY A 61 -7.02 -15.42 -6.91
CA GLY A 61 -6.67 -15.53 -8.33
C GLY A 61 -7.80 -16.04 -9.23
N GLY A 62 -8.69 -15.14 -9.65
CA GLY A 62 -9.82 -15.39 -10.55
C GLY A 62 -11.18 -14.90 -10.05
N ALA A 63 -11.39 -14.77 -8.74
CA ALA A 63 -12.67 -14.30 -8.19
C ALA A 63 -12.82 -12.77 -8.26
N ASN A 64 -11.71 -12.04 -8.45
CA ASN A 64 -11.67 -10.58 -8.50
C ASN A 64 -12.36 -9.93 -7.29
N VAL A 65 -12.10 -10.46 -6.10
CA VAL A 65 -12.64 -9.93 -4.84
C VAL A 65 -11.47 -9.49 -3.96
N ALA A 66 -11.50 -8.22 -3.55
CA ALA A 66 -10.63 -7.70 -2.52
C ALA A 66 -11.21 -8.03 -1.15
N GLN A 67 -10.42 -8.66 -0.28
CA GLN A 67 -10.81 -8.88 1.12
C GLN A 67 -9.73 -8.36 2.05
N LEU A 68 -10.15 -7.86 3.21
CA LEU A 68 -9.27 -7.55 4.34
C LEU A 68 -9.57 -8.50 5.48
N TYR A 69 -8.51 -9.06 6.08
CA TYR A 69 -8.60 -9.87 7.27
C TYR A 69 -7.80 -9.24 8.40
N ARG A 70 -8.28 -9.40 9.63
CA ARG A 70 -7.67 -8.87 10.84
C ARG A 70 -7.52 -9.98 11.89
N THR A 71 -6.38 -10.01 12.57
CA THR A 71 -6.20 -10.72 13.84
C THR A 71 -6.05 -9.73 14.99
N SER A 72 -6.37 -10.16 16.21
CA SER A 72 -6.04 -9.45 17.46
C SER A 72 -5.56 -10.38 18.57
N ASP A 73 -5.16 -11.60 18.21
CA ASP A 73 -4.73 -12.65 19.13
C ASP A 73 -3.39 -13.28 18.70
N GLY A 74 -2.56 -12.52 17.99
CA GLY A 74 -1.24 -12.98 17.58
C GLY A 74 -1.29 -14.00 16.45
N GLY A 75 -2.38 -14.00 15.68
CA GLY A 75 -2.57 -14.82 14.49
C GLY A 75 -3.27 -16.14 14.77
N GLN A 76 -3.74 -16.40 16.00
CA GLN A 76 -4.48 -17.62 16.35
C GLN A 76 -5.83 -17.68 15.62
N SER A 77 -6.46 -16.53 15.39
CA SER A 77 -7.65 -16.39 14.58
C SER A 77 -7.64 -15.12 13.72
N TRP A 78 -8.36 -15.19 12.59
CA TRP A 78 -8.48 -14.10 11.63
C TRP A 78 -9.94 -13.90 11.24
N ALA A 79 -10.41 -12.66 11.31
CA ALA A 79 -11.76 -12.26 10.91
C ALA A 79 -11.72 -11.44 9.63
N MET A 80 -12.63 -11.71 8.69
CA MET A 80 -12.84 -10.83 7.54
C MET A 80 -13.52 -9.55 8.01
N VAL A 81 -12.92 -8.40 7.70
CA VAL A 81 -13.39 -7.07 8.14
C VAL A 81 -13.84 -6.19 6.98
N PHE A 82 -13.56 -6.61 5.74
CA PHE A 82 -13.97 -5.92 4.53
C PHE A 82 -13.98 -6.87 3.33
N GLU A 83 -14.90 -6.65 2.41
CA GLU A 83 -14.99 -7.33 1.11
C GLU A 83 -15.49 -6.36 0.03
N GLN A 84 -14.87 -6.41 -1.15
CA GLN A 84 -15.31 -5.65 -2.32
C GLN A 84 -15.12 -6.47 -3.59
N THR A 85 -16.20 -6.64 -4.34
CA THR A 85 -16.17 -7.28 -5.65
C THR A 85 -15.56 -6.35 -6.69
N ASN A 86 -14.88 -6.95 -7.66
CA ASN A 86 -14.12 -6.29 -8.70
C ASN A 86 -13.01 -5.36 -8.22
N GLY A 87 -12.67 -5.43 -6.93
CA GLY A 87 -11.66 -4.59 -6.31
C GLY A 87 -10.35 -5.31 -6.07
N PHE A 88 -9.33 -4.52 -5.78
CA PHE A 88 -8.04 -4.99 -5.31
C PHE A 88 -7.51 -4.01 -4.27
N ILE A 89 -6.89 -4.48 -3.17
CA ILE A 89 -6.27 -3.59 -2.17
C ILE A 89 -4.77 -3.73 -2.24
N ASN A 90 -4.12 -2.71 -2.79
CA ASN A 90 -2.69 -2.67 -3.08
C ASN A 90 -1.85 -2.31 -1.85
N ASN A 91 -2.41 -1.55 -0.90
CA ASN A 91 -1.74 -1.17 0.35
C ASN A 91 -2.72 -1.09 1.53
N ILE A 92 -2.22 -1.45 2.71
CA ILE A 92 -2.80 -1.14 4.02
C ILE A 92 -1.73 -0.36 4.79
N THR A 93 -2.13 0.72 5.46
CA THR A 93 -1.27 1.45 6.39
C THR A 93 -2.07 1.75 7.65
N LEU A 94 -1.49 1.46 8.82
CA LEU A 94 -2.03 1.92 10.11
C LEU A 94 -1.10 3.00 10.68
N PHE A 95 -1.68 4.13 11.07
CA PHE A 95 -0.92 5.24 11.66
C PHE A 95 -0.79 5.12 13.17
N ASP A 96 -1.79 4.48 13.80
CA ASP A 96 -1.83 4.18 15.22
C ASP A 96 -2.75 2.97 15.45
N GLN A 97 -3.06 2.65 16.71
CA GLN A 97 -3.92 1.52 17.09
C GLN A 97 -5.37 1.64 16.59
N ASN A 98 -5.80 2.82 16.16
CA ASN A 98 -7.16 3.15 15.77
C ASN A 98 -7.26 3.56 14.30
N GLN A 99 -6.31 4.34 13.79
CA GLN A 99 -6.43 5.01 12.50
C GLN A 99 -5.61 4.31 11.42
N GLY A 100 -6.20 4.20 10.24
CA GLY A 100 -5.52 3.64 9.09
C GLY A 100 -6.28 3.83 7.79
N MET A 101 -5.59 3.57 6.69
CA MET A 101 -6.11 3.77 5.34
C MET A 101 -5.64 2.67 4.39
N THR A 102 -6.41 2.47 3.32
CA THR A 102 -6.01 1.62 2.20
C THR A 102 -6.09 2.38 0.89
N ILE A 103 -5.26 1.97 -0.06
CA ILE A 103 -5.41 2.34 -1.47
C ILE A 103 -5.51 1.05 -2.27
N GLY A 104 -6.49 1.04 -3.18
CA GLY A 104 -6.85 -0.10 -4.00
C GLY A 104 -7.20 0.31 -5.43
N ASP A 105 -7.23 -0.67 -6.32
CA ASP A 105 -7.56 -0.47 -7.73
C ASP A 105 -8.99 0.07 -7.91
N PRO A 106 -9.25 0.75 -9.04
CA PRO A 106 -10.54 1.40 -9.26
C PRO A 106 -11.70 0.42 -9.41
N VAL A 107 -12.83 0.73 -8.76
CA VAL A 107 -14.12 0.04 -8.96
C VAL A 107 -15.16 1.05 -9.40
N GLY A 108 -15.88 0.74 -10.48
CA GLY A 108 -16.83 1.69 -11.06
C GLY A 108 -16.20 2.98 -11.59
N GLY A 109 -14.91 2.95 -11.93
CA GLY A 109 -14.18 4.11 -12.45
C GLY A 109 -13.65 5.08 -11.39
N VAL A 110 -13.69 4.71 -10.10
CA VAL A 110 -13.18 5.51 -8.98
C VAL A 110 -12.18 4.69 -8.19
N TRP A 111 -11.04 5.28 -7.82
CA TRP A 111 -10.03 4.62 -6.99
C TRP A 111 -10.61 4.15 -5.65
N THR A 112 -10.27 2.93 -5.22
CA THR A 112 -10.77 2.40 -3.95
C THR A 112 -9.90 2.94 -2.81
N VAL A 113 -10.44 3.88 -2.02
CA VAL A 113 -9.78 4.40 -0.82
C VAL A 113 -10.68 4.12 0.38
N LEU A 114 -10.15 3.42 1.38
CA LEU A 114 -10.89 3.08 2.60
C LEU A 114 -10.20 3.70 3.81
N GLN A 115 -10.99 4.01 4.84
CA GLN A 115 -10.51 4.48 6.14
C GLN A 115 -11.02 3.57 7.25
N THR A 116 -10.18 3.36 8.27
CA THR A 116 -10.58 2.81 9.56
C THR A 116 -10.32 3.83 10.67
N ARG A 117 -11.15 3.79 11.71
CA ARG A 117 -11.03 4.59 12.94
C ARG A 117 -11.06 3.73 14.21
N ASN A 118 -10.99 2.41 14.04
CA ASN A 118 -11.04 1.41 15.11
C ASN A 118 -10.06 0.26 14.87
N GLY A 119 -8.87 0.58 14.36
CA GLY A 119 -7.74 -0.37 14.25
C GLY A 119 -7.98 -1.46 13.22
N GLY A 120 -8.72 -1.14 12.16
CA GLY A 120 -9.05 -2.06 11.08
C GLY A 120 -10.19 -3.02 11.39
N GLN A 121 -10.95 -2.83 12.48
CA GLN A 121 -12.13 -3.65 12.75
C GLN A 121 -13.25 -3.39 11.73
N THR A 122 -13.40 -2.15 11.28
CA THR A 122 -14.31 -1.76 10.20
C THR A 122 -13.65 -0.77 9.25
N TRP A 123 -14.04 -0.83 7.98
CA TRP A 123 -13.52 0.03 6.91
C TRP A 123 -14.66 0.75 6.18
N THR A 124 -14.52 2.06 6.01
CA THR A 124 -15.50 2.90 5.32
C THR A 124 -14.88 3.53 4.07
N PRO A 125 -15.54 3.49 2.90
CA PRO A 125 -15.05 4.16 1.71
C PRO A 125 -14.97 5.68 1.87
N ILE A 126 -13.92 6.28 1.31
CA ILE A 126 -13.82 7.72 1.11
C ILE A 126 -14.44 8.07 -0.23
N THR A 127 -15.53 8.82 -0.22
CA THR A 127 -16.37 9.07 -1.40
C THR A 127 -15.75 10.05 -2.40
N ASN A 128 -14.76 10.83 -1.98
CA ASN A 128 -14.10 11.84 -2.83
C ASN A 128 -12.80 11.32 -3.47
N ALA A 129 -12.60 10.01 -3.51
CA ALA A 129 -11.46 9.42 -4.20
C ALA A 129 -11.44 9.84 -5.68
N PRO A 130 -10.25 9.99 -6.30
CA PRO A 130 -10.15 10.51 -7.65
C PRO A 130 -10.79 9.56 -8.66
N ALA A 131 -11.26 10.11 -9.78
CA ALA A 131 -11.68 9.30 -10.93
C ALA A 131 -10.46 8.61 -11.55
N ALA A 132 -10.65 7.37 -12.00
CA ALA A 132 -9.64 6.61 -12.70
C ALA A 132 -9.89 6.64 -14.21
N VAL A 133 -8.80 6.66 -14.98
CA VAL A 133 -8.86 6.43 -16.42
C VAL A 133 -9.18 4.94 -16.65
N ALA A 134 -9.96 4.62 -17.69
CA ALA A 134 -10.31 3.24 -18.01
C ALA A 134 -9.05 2.36 -18.16
N GLY A 135 -8.98 1.24 -17.44
CA GLY A 135 -7.82 0.34 -17.44
C GLY A 135 -6.59 0.88 -16.70
N ASP A 136 -6.76 1.84 -15.80
CA ASP A 136 -5.72 2.26 -14.87
C ASP A 136 -5.78 1.46 -13.56
N TYR A 137 -4.62 1.20 -12.96
CA TYR A 137 -4.44 0.41 -11.74
C TYR A 137 -3.25 0.96 -10.97
N ALA A 138 -3.19 0.73 -9.65
CA ALA A 138 -2.09 1.23 -8.84
C ALA A 138 -0.79 0.51 -9.23
N GLY A 139 0.31 1.25 -9.24
CA GLY A 139 1.64 0.67 -9.35
C GLY A 139 1.95 -0.24 -8.14
N PRO A 140 2.82 -1.25 -8.31
CA PRO A 140 3.06 -2.27 -7.29
C PRO A 140 3.65 -1.71 -5.99
N TYR A 141 4.47 -0.65 -6.07
CA TYR A 141 5.15 -0.02 -4.91
C TYR A 141 5.00 1.50 -4.93
N SER A 142 3.93 1.98 -5.56
CA SER A 142 3.74 3.39 -5.87
C SER A 142 2.93 4.12 -4.82
N ILE A 143 2.66 3.54 -3.64
CA ILE A 143 1.88 4.17 -2.56
C ILE A 143 2.82 4.56 -1.43
N ASN A 144 2.78 5.82 -1.02
CA ASN A 144 3.60 6.34 0.06
C ASN A 144 2.79 7.27 0.97
N TRP A 145 2.47 6.76 2.16
CA TRP A 145 1.93 7.53 3.28
C TRP A 145 3.08 8.13 4.09
N VAL A 146 3.00 9.41 4.43
CA VAL A 146 3.93 10.06 5.37
C VAL A 146 3.29 10.28 6.74
N ASP A 147 1.98 10.47 6.78
CA ASP A 147 1.18 10.54 7.99
C ASP A 147 -0.31 10.27 7.66
N GLN A 148 -1.19 10.40 8.66
CA GLN A 148 -2.65 10.19 8.52
C GLN A 148 -3.35 11.14 7.54
N SER A 149 -2.72 12.25 7.19
CA SER A 149 -3.26 13.29 6.32
C SER A 149 -2.68 13.24 4.91
N THR A 150 -1.44 12.80 4.76
CA THR A 150 -0.67 13.00 3.54
C THR A 150 -0.22 11.69 2.90
N CYS A 151 -0.60 11.52 1.63
CA CYS A 151 -0.24 10.37 0.82
C CYS A 151 0.00 10.79 -0.63
N TRP A 152 0.89 10.04 -1.27
CA TRP A 152 0.98 9.97 -2.72
C TRP A 152 0.72 8.56 -3.19
N PHE A 153 0.01 8.41 -4.31
CA PHE A 153 -0.01 7.13 -5.01
C PHE A 153 0.10 7.29 -6.53
N GLY A 154 0.87 6.39 -7.15
CA GLY A 154 1.11 6.39 -8.59
C GLY A 154 0.34 5.27 -9.30
N SER A 155 0.06 5.46 -10.58
CA SER A 155 -0.65 4.48 -11.40
C SER A 155 0.18 3.97 -12.59
N ILE A 156 -0.31 2.91 -13.23
CA ILE A 156 0.34 2.36 -14.42
C ILE A 156 0.20 3.26 -15.66
N LYS A 157 -0.66 4.28 -15.61
CA LYS A 157 -0.82 5.31 -16.66
C LYS A 157 -0.15 6.64 -16.31
N SER A 158 0.93 6.57 -15.53
CA SER A 158 1.75 7.73 -15.16
C SER A 158 1.08 8.79 -14.29
N ASN A 159 -0.13 8.53 -13.78
CA ASN A 159 -0.79 9.47 -12.88
C ASN A 159 -0.14 9.39 -11.50
N ILE A 160 0.01 10.55 -10.84
CA ILE A 160 0.36 10.62 -9.42
C ILE A 160 -0.73 11.42 -8.72
N PHE A 161 -1.39 10.82 -7.75
CA PHE A 161 -2.40 11.45 -6.93
C PHE A 161 -1.82 11.80 -5.58
N GLN A 162 -2.22 12.93 -5.03
CA GLN A 162 -1.83 13.40 -3.71
C GLN A 162 -3.08 13.75 -2.89
N THR A 163 -3.05 13.39 -1.62
CA THR A 163 -3.89 14.04 -0.60
C THR A 163 -3.02 14.63 0.50
N THR A 164 -3.49 15.69 1.13
CA THR A 164 -2.89 16.32 2.31
C THR A 164 -3.93 16.53 3.43
N ASN A 165 -5.09 15.87 3.33
CA ASN A 165 -6.21 15.97 4.26
C ASN A 165 -6.94 14.63 4.46
N GLY A 166 -6.18 13.54 4.44
CA GLY A 166 -6.66 12.19 4.76
C GLY A 166 -7.65 11.65 3.73
N GLY A 167 -7.47 12.03 2.47
CA GLY A 167 -8.32 11.62 1.35
C GLY A 167 -9.60 12.44 1.17
N THR A 168 -9.83 13.48 1.98
CA THR A 168 -11.01 14.36 1.84
C THR A 168 -11.04 15.05 0.46
N SER A 169 -9.87 15.42 -0.07
CA SER A 169 -9.67 15.87 -1.44
C SER A 169 -8.36 15.33 -2.00
N TRP A 170 -8.28 15.28 -3.33
CA TRP A 170 -7.12 14.79 -4.07
C TRP A 170 -6.69 15.78 -5.14
N ASN A 171 -5.38 15.99 -5.24
CA ASN A 171 -4.75 16.64 -6.38
C ASN A 171 -4.18 15.56 -7.30
N ALA A 172 -4.31 15.73 -8.60
CA ALA A 172 -3.68 14.86 -9.59
C ALA A 172 -2.56 15.64 -10.29
N GLY A 173 -1.33 15.16 -10.16
CA GLY A 173 -0.18 15.59 -10.95
C GLY A 173 0.04 14.59 -12.08
N VAL A 174 0.28 15.10 -13.29
CA VAL A 174 0.71 14.29 -14.44
C VAL A 174 2.14 14.68 -14.76
N ILE A 175 3.04 13.71 -14.73
CA ILE A 175 4.28 13.84 -15.49
C ILE A 175 3.96 13.31 -16.90
N SER A 176 4.30 14.06 -17.94
CA SER A 176 4.15 13.62 -19.36
C SER A 176 5.12 12.49 -19.75
N LEU A 177 5.39 11.57 -18.82
CA LEU A 177 6.05 10.30 -19.07
C LEU A 177 4.96 9.30 -19.45
N LEU A 178 5.22 8.44 -20.42
CA LEU A 178 4.21 7.51 -20.96
C LEU A 178 4.30 6.10 -20.35
N THR A 179 4.89 5.98 -19.16
CA THR A 179 5.21 4.68 -18.54
C THR A 179 4.74 4.59 -17.09
N SER A 180 4.53 3.35 -16.62
CA SER A 180 4.01 3.07 -15.29
C SER A 180 4.87 3.65 -14.16
N VAL A 181 4.23 4.31 -13.19
CA VAL A 181 4.85 4.67 -11.91
C VAL A 181 5.04 3.38 -11.11
N ASN A 182 6.27 2.90 -11.04
CA ASN A 182 6.59 1.64 -10.39
C ASN A 182 6.78 1.81 -8.88
N SER A 183 7.45 2.90 -8.46
CA SER A 183 7.67 3.19 -7.04
C SER A 183 7.69 4.70 -6.75
N LEU A 184 7.16 5.08 -5.59
CA LEU A 184 7.20 6.46 -5.06
C LEU A 184 7.88 6.47 -3.71
N ALA A 185 8.62 7.54 -3.42
CA ALA A 185 9.12 7.84 -2.08
C ALA A 185 9.08 9.35 -1.85
N PHE A 186 8.40 9.77 -0.78
CA PHE A 186 8.31 11.15 -0.34
C PHE A 186 8.75 11.28 1.11
N ASN A 187 9.24 12.46 1.47
CA ASN A 187 9.38 12.89 2.85
C ASN A 187 8.24 13.84 3.26
N ALA A 188 8.15 14.14 4.56
CA ALA A 188 7.11 15.01 5.12
C ALA A 188 7.10 16.44 4.53
N ASN A 189 8.23 16.91 3.99
CA ASN A 189 8.34 18.23 3.36
C ASN A 189 7.85 18.24 1.89
N GLY A 190 7.33 17.13 1.38
CA GLY A 190 6.85 17.02 -0.01
C GLY A 190 7.96 16.95 -1.06
N THR A 191 9.22 16.71 -0.66
CA THR A 191 10.26 16.31 -1.61
C THR A 191 10.12 14.83 -1.90
N GLY A 192 10.10 14.46 -3.17
CA GLY A 192 9.85 13.08 -3.56
C GLY A 192 10.55 12.65 -4.84
N LEU A 193 10.62 11.33 -5.01
CA LEU A 193 11.10 10.65 -6.21
C LEU A 193 10.02 9.71 -6.72
N ALA A 194 9.91 9.64 -8.04
CA ALA A 194 9.10 8.66 -8.75
C ALA A 194 9.99 7.84 -9.68
N ALA A 195 10.00 6.52 -9.50
CA ALA A 195 10.68 5.57 -10.37
C ALA A 195 9.69 4.92 -11.33
N TYR A 196 10.05 4.87 -12.60
CA TYR A 196 9.23 4.36 -13.68
C TYR A 196 9.71 2.98 -14.15
N PHE A 197 8.80 2.20 -14.73
CA PHE A 197 9.09 0.80 -15.12
C PHE A 197 10.20 0.68 -16.17
N GLU A 198 10.46 1.71 -16.98
CA GLU A 198 11.57 1.72 -17.96
C GLU A 198 12.87 2.34 -17.40
N GLY A 199 12.93 2.57 -16.09
CA GLY A 199 14.13 3.07 -15.41
C GLY A 199 14.28 4.59 -15.39
N GLN A 200 13.34 5.36 -15.97
CA GLN A 200 13.33 6.81 -15.76
C GLN A 200 13.03 7.13 -14.29
N VAL A 201 13.56 8.25 -13.82
CA VAL A 201 13.30 8.77 -12.49
C VAL A 201 12.93 10.24 -12.59
N ALA A 202 11.89 10.64 -11.88
CA ALA A 202 11.52 12.04 -11.73
C ALA A 202 11.63 12.48 -10.28
N ARG A 203 11.93 13.76 -10.07
CA ARG A 203 12.00 14.40 -8.77
C ARG A 203 10.96 15.52 -8.68
N THR A 204 10.40 15.69 -7.49
CA THR A 204 9.60 16.86 -7.10
C THR A 204 10.16 17.47 -5.82
N ARG A 205 9.93 18.78 -5.66
CA ARG A 205 10.28 19.56 -4.45
C ARG A 205 9.07 20.29 -3.86
N ASP A 206 7.88 20.09 -4.42
CA ASP A 206 6.66 20.84 -4.13
C ASP A 206 5.44 19.92 -3.93
N GLY A 207 5.68 18.72 -3.40
CA GLY A 207 4.62 17.75 -3.10
C GLY A 207 4.03 17.10 -4.34
N GLY A 208 4.75 17.07 -5.46
CA GLY A 208 4.28 16.48 -6.71
C GLY A 208 3.43 17.43 -7.57
N SER A 209 3.41 18.73 -7.24
CA SER A 209 2.76 19.75 -8.07
C SER A 209 3.53 19.97 -9.38
N SER A 210 4.85 19.88 -9.34
CA SER A 210 5.72 19.86 -10.50
C SER A 210 6.80 18.78 -10.38
N TRP A 211 7.28 18.34 -11.54
CA TRP A 211 8.27 17.28 -11.63
C TRP A 211 9.32 17.55 -12.70
N GLU A 212 10.54 17.13 -12.42
CA GLU A 212 11.66 17.15 -13.36
C GLU A 212 12.24 15.74 -13.51
N THR A 213 12.55 15.33 -14.74
CA THR A 213 13.28 14.08 -14.96
C THR A 213 14.73 14.25 -14.52
N ILE A 214 15.26 13.25 -13.81
CA ILE A 214 16.65 13.22 -13.36
C ILE A 214 17.36 11.99 -13.94
N SER A 215 18.62 12.15 -14.29
CA SER A 215 19.50 11.05 -14.67
C SER A 215 20.21 10.50 -13.44
N LEU A 216 20.22 9.17 -13.29
CA LEU A 216 20.99 8.49 -12.27
C LEU A 216 22.24 7.85 -12.90
N PRO A 217 23.34 7.71 -12.15
CA PRO A 217 24.48 6.93 -12.62
C PRO A 217 24.08 5.46 -12.77
N GLY A 218 24.37 4.89 -13.95
CA GLY A 218 24.09 3.48 -14.26
C GLY A 218 22.87 3.26 -15.16
N SER A 219 22.60 1.99 -15.45
CA SER A 219 21.46 1.54 -16.24
C SER A 219 20.69 0.48 -15.46
N GLY A 220 19.37 0.61 -15.35
CA GLY A 220 18.53 -0.38 -14.67
C GLY A 220 17.18 0.17 -14.27
N ILE A 221 16.27 -0.73 -13.89
CA ILE A 221 14.95 -0.39 -13.40
C ILE A 221 15.01 -0.30 -11.87
N LEU A 222 14.70 0.88 -11.33
CA LEU A 222 14.53 1.03 -9.89
C LEU A 222 13.20 0.40 -9.47
N ARG A 223 13.28 -0.74 -8.78
CA ARG A 223 12.10 -1.49 -8.34
C ARG A 223 11.43 -0.88 -7.11
N TYR A 224 12.23 -0.33 -6.21
CA TYR A 224 11.78 0.20 -4.94
C TYR A 224 12.57 1.46 -4.59
N LEU A 225 11.85 2.48 -4.16
CA LEU A 225 12.38 3.66 -3.50
C LEU A 225 11.98 3.61 -2.03
N LEU A 226 12.87 4.07 -1.16
CA LEU A 226 12.62 4.19 0.27
C LEU A 226 12.86 5.65 0.66
N SER A 227 11.99 6.20 1.51
CA SER A 227 12.22 7.47 2.17
C SER A 227 12.54 7.25 3.64
N SER A 228 13.46 8.06 4.18
CA SER A 228 13.55 8.21 5.63
C SER A 228 12.48 9.19 6.07
N GLN A 229 11.55 8.73 6.92
CA GLN A 229 10.53 9.58 7.55
C GLN A 229 11.15 10.60 8.53
N ASN A 230 12.43 10.42 8.89
CA ASN A 230 13.16 11.30 9.79
C ASN A 230 13.97 12.33 8.99
N ALA A 231 13.65 13.61 9.17
CA ALA A 231 14.55 14.74 8.98
C ALA A 231 14.74 15.42 10.34
#